data_AF-A0A434SIN7-F1
#
_entry.id   AF-A0A434SIN7-F1
#
_cell.length_a   1.000
_cell.length_b   1.000
_cell.length_c   1.000
_cell.angle_alpha   90.00
_cell.angle_beta   90.00
_cell.angle_gamma   90.00
#
_symmetry.space_group_name_H-M   'P 1'
#
loop_
_entity.id
_entity.type
_entity.pdbx_description
1 polymer ?
#
loop_
_entity_poly.entity_id
_entity_poly.type
_entity_poly.pdbx_seq_one_letter_code
_entity_poly.pdbx_strand_id
1 'polypeptide(L)'
;MEKSEAHFEPQKPRGAEARFPYDRAAVERFQLAFPRARWNDELRSWFVPGKTAARRIERWLAQETAARAAHDDSKGRDAFAFDPLSSHYLEVADDLRIRAPYSKTVLEELRAVPWASWDDELRVWRVPFRAYEELRRRWPSIERAAQRAEPEERKRRREAGK
;
A
#
# COMPACT_ATOMS: atom_id res chain seq x y z
N MET A 1 -47.74 39.14 -20.14
CA MET A 1 -46.71 39.23 -19.08
C MET A 1 -47.20 38.38 -17.93
N GLU A 2 -46.56 37.32 -17.48
CA GLU A 2 -45.23 36.77 -17.70
C GLU A 2 -45.36 35.29 -17.28
N LYS A 3 -44.99 34.33 -18.14
CA LYS A 3 -44.99 32.92 -17.75
C LYS A 3 -43.79 32.70 -16.84
N SER A 4 -44.03 32.49 -15.55
CA SER A 4 -42.99 32.07 -14.62
C SER A 4 -42.52 30.65 -15.00
N GLU A 5 -41.39 30.56 -15.69
CA GLU A 5 -40.67 29.30 -15.89
C GLU A 5 -40.10 28.85 -14.54
N ALA A 6 -40.76 27.87 -13.93
CA ALA A 6 -40.22 27.12 -12.83
C ALA A 6 -39.02 26.29 -13.34
N HIS A 7 -37.81 26.78 -13.09
CA HIS A 7 -36.58 26.01 -13.22
C HIS A 7 -36.66 24.79 -12.28
N PHE A 8 -37.05 23.64 -12.82
CA PHE A 8 -36.97 22.37 -12.12
C PHE A 8 -35.53 21.87 -12.21
N GLU A 9 -34.67 22.28 -11.27
CA GLU A 9 -33.37 21.61 -11.13
C GLU A 9 -33.64 20.16 -10.70
N PRO A 10 -33.25 19.14 -11.49
CA PRO A 10 -33.44 17.76 -11.09
C PRO A 10 -32.63 17.52 -9.82
N GLN A 11 -33.32 17.25 -8.71
CA GLN A 11 -32.69 16.84 -7.44
C GLN A 11 -31.74 15.68 -7.75
N LYS A 12 -30.42 15.92 -7.64
CA LYS A 12 -29.41 14.88 -7.85
C LYS A 12 -29.80 13.67 -7.00
N PRO A 13 -29.93 12.47 -7.59
CA PRO A 13 -30.30 11.28 -6.84
C PRO A 13 -29.31 11.09 -5.69
N ARG A 14 -29.81 10.99 -4.46
CA ARG A 14 -28.98 10.80 -3.26
C ARG A 14 -28.23 9.47 -3.38
N GLY A 15 -26.96 9.52 -3.74
CA GLY A 15 -26.08 8.37 -3.96
C GLY A 15 -24.63 8.82 -4.03
N ALA A 16 -23.74 7.87 -4.29
CA ALA A 16 -22.31 8.14 -4.39
C ALA A 16 -21.69 7.36 -5.55
N GLU A 17 -20.61 7.90 -6.10
CA GLU A 17 -19.84 7.29 -7.16
C GLU A 17 -18.64 6.52 -6.60
N ALA A 18 -18.37 5.34 -7.15
CA ALA A 18 -17.16 4.57 -6.92
C ALA A 18 -16.35 4.51 -8.21
N ARG A 19 -15.05 4.79 -8.12
CA ARG A 19 -14.08 4.64 -9.21
C ARG A 19 -12.94 3.77 -8.73
N PHE A 20 -12.67 2.70 -9.46
CA PHE A 20 -11.55 1.79 -9.21
C PHE A 20 -11.10 1.17 -10.54
N PRO A 21 -9.85 0.68 -10.65
CA PRO A 21 -9.35 0.07 -11.88
C PRO A 21 -10.25 -1.08 -12.36
N TYR A 22 -10.38 -1.23 -13.68
CA TYR A 22 -11.16 -2.33 -14.26
C TYR A 22 -10.43 -3.67 -14.03
N ASP A 23 -10.79 -4.33 -12.94
CA ASP A 23 -10.44 -5.71 -12.62
C ASP A 23 -11.74 -6.52 -12.60
N ARG A 24 -11.85 -7.52 -13.49
CA ARG A 24 -13.06 -8.33 -13.63
C ARG A 24 -13.50 -8.94 -12.29
N ALA A 25 -12.54 -9.41 -11.49
CA ALA A 25 -12.84 -10.01 -10.20
C ALA A 25 -13.33 -8.96 -9.18
N ALA A 26 -12.75 -7.75 -9.22
CA ALA A 26 -13.18 -6.64 -8.37
C ALA A 26 -14.59 -6.12 -8.77
N VAL A 27 -14.90 -6.08 -10.07
CA VAL A 27 -16.22 -5.72 -10.59
C VAL A 27 -17.27 -6.75 -10.17
N GLU A 28 -16.99 -8.05 -10.30
CA GLU A 28 -17.89 -9.12 -9.87
C GLU A 28 -18.17 -9.03 -8.35
N ARG A 29 -17.14 -8.84 -7.51
CA ARG A 29 -17.31 -8.60 -6.06
C ARG A 29 -18.08 -7.33 -5.75
N PHE A 30 -17.87 -6.25 -6.52
CA PHE A 30 -18.58 -5.00 -6.35
C PHE A 30 -20.07 -5.13 -6.68
N GLN A 31 -20.41 -5.83 -7.78
CA GLN A 31 -21.81 -6.09 -8.14
C GLN A 31 -22.52 -6.97 -7.11
N LEU A 32 -21.82 -7.96 -6.53
CA LEU A 32 -22.35 -8.75 -5.41
C LEU A 32 -22.63 -7.89 -4.16
N ALA A 33 -21.73 -6.97 -3.82
CA ALA A 33 -21.87 -6.08 -2.66
C ALA A 33 -22.89 -4.95 -2.87
N PHE A 34 -23.06 -4.49 -4.12
CA PHE A 34 -23.97 -3.43 -4.52
C PHE A 34 -24.83 -3.84 -5.73
N PRO A 35 -25.83 -4.73 -5.57
CA PRO A 35 -26.64 -5.22 -6.68
C PRO A 35 -27.46 -4.15 -7.42
N ARG A 36 -27.65 -2.99 -6.80
CA ARG A 36 -28.36 -1.83 -7.37
C ARG A 36 -27.41 -0.78 -7.96
N ALA A 37 -26.11 -1.05 -7.99
CA ALA A 37 -25.14 -0.15 -8.61
C ALA A 37 -25.36 -0.07 -10.12
N ARG A 38 -25.09 1.09 -10.72
CA ARG A 38 -25.23 1.32 -12.16
C ARG A 38 -23.93 1.86 -12.72
N TRP A 39 -23.48 1.31 -13.83
CA TRP A 39 -22.36 1.87 -14.58
C TRP A 39 -22.79 3.17 -15.25
N ASN A 40 -21.98 4.22 -15.09
CA ASN A 40 -22.08 5.46 -15.86
C ASN A 40 -20.86 5.52 -16.79
N ASP A 41 -21.11 5.44 -18.10
CA ASP A 41 -20.05 5.40 -19.11
C ASP A 41 -19.36 6.76 -19.29
N GLU A 42 -20.11 7.86 -19.19
CA GLU A 42 -19.58 9.22 -19.32
C GLU A 42 -18.59 9.56 -18.21
N LEU A 43 -18.91 9.14 -16.98
CA LEU A 43 -18.08 9.38 -15.79
C LEU A 43 -17.09 8.24 -15.53
N ARG A 44 -17.19 7.14 -16.29
CA ARG A 44 -16.45 5.88 -16.10
C ARG A 44 -16.48 5.45 -14.64
N SER A 45 -17.65 5.55 -14.01
CA SER A 45 -17.85 5.35 -12.58
C SER A 45 -19.09 4.52 -12.29
N TRP A 46 -19.07 3.83 -11.14
CA TRP A 46 -20.24 3.11 -10.64
C TRP A 46 -21.05 4.02 -9.71
N PHE A 47 -22.30 4.27 -10.04
CA PHE A 47 -23.24 4.97 -9.16
C PHE A 47 -23.95 3.98 -8.23
N VAL A 48 -23.83 4.18 -6.91
CA VAL A 48 -24.55 3.41 -5.90
C VAL A 48 -25.65 4.30 -5.30
N PRO A 49 -26.93 3.90 -5.39
CA PRO A 49 -28.02 4.66 -4.80
C PRO A 49 -28.05 4.54 -3.27
N GLY A 50 -28.41 5.63 -2.59
CA GLY A 50 -28.71 5.66 -1.16
C GLY A 50 -27.87 6.66 -0.36
N LYS A 51 -28.43 7.12 0.76
CA LYS A 51 -27.82 8.14 1.64
C LYS A 51 -26.49 7.70 2.31
N THR A 52 -26.28 6.40 2.48
CA THR A 52 -25.05 5.83 3.07
C THR A 52 -24.11 5.23 2.02
N ALA A 53 -24.39 5.45 0.72
CA ALA A 53 -23.64 4.85 -0.38
C ALA A 53 -22.14 5.15 -0.27
N ALA A 54 -21.77 6.41 -0.02
CA ALA A 54 -20.36 6.82 0.13
C ALA A 54 -19.61 5.99 1.18
N ARG A 55 -20.12 5.96 2.42
CA ARG A 55 -19.50 5.20 3.52
C ARG A 55 -19.44 3.69 3.25
N ARG A 56 -20.45 3.13 2.57
CA ARG A 56 -20.45 1.70 2.20
C ARG A 56 -19.40 1.43 1.13
N ILE A 57 -19.28 2.30 0.12
CA ILE A 57 -18.26 2.22 -0.93
C ILE A 57 -16.87 2.30 -0.30
N GLU A 58 -16.60 3.29 0.55
CA GLU A 58 -15.31 3.45 1.23
C GLU A 58 -14.93 2.21 2.04
N ARG A 59 -15.87 1.67 2.81
CA ARG A 59 -15.66 0.44 3.58
C ARG A 59 -15.35 -0.76 2.67
N TRP A 60 -16.11 -0.90 1.58
CA TRP A 60 -15.88 -1.99 0.63
C TRP A 60 -14.51 -1.85 -0.06
N LEU A 61 -14.13 -0.65 -0.48
CA LEU A 61 -12.81 -0.37 -1.06
C LEU A 61 -11.67 -0.66 -0.07
N ALA A 62 -11.83 -0.29 1.20
CA ALA A 62 -10.84 -0.59 2.23
C ALA A 62 -10.69 -2.10 2.45
N GLN A 63 -11.81 -2.84 2.49
CA GLN A 63 -11.79 -4.30 2.60
C GLN A 63 -11.15 -4.97 1.38
N GLU A 64 -11.48 -4.50 0.18
CA GLU A 64 -10.92 -5.00 -1.08
C GLU A 64 -9.41 -4.76 -1.15
N THR A 65 -8.95 -3.57 -0.74
CA THR A 65 -7.53 -3.23 -0.66
C THR A 65 -6.80 -4.13 0.34
N ALA A 66 -7.40 -4.38 1.50
CA ALA A 66 -6.83 -5.27 2.51
C ALA A 66 -6.75 -6.73 2.04
N ALA A 67 -7.79 -7.24 1.38
CA ALA A 67 -7.80 -8.58 0.83
C ALA A 67 -6.75 -8.76 -0.27
N ARG A 68 -6.61 -7.77 -1.17
CA ARG A 68 -5.56 -7.76 -2.18
C ARG A 68 -4.17 -7.69 -1.55
N ALA A 69 -3.97 -6.85 -0.53
CA ALA A 69 -2.70 -6.78 0.19
C ALA A 69 -2.31 -8.12 0.82
N ALA A 70 -3.25 -8.85 1.42
CA ALA A 70 -3.00 -10.17 1.99
C ALA A 70 -2.65 -11.21 0.92
N HIS A 71 -3.33 -11.18 -0.23
CA HIS A 71 -3.00 -12.04 -1.37
C HIS A 71 -1.61 -11.72 -1.94
N ASP A 72 -1.29 -10.44 -2.11
CA ASP A 72 0.01 -9.99 -2.60
C ASP A 72 1.13 -10.33 -1.59
N ASP A 73 0.85 -10.28 -0.29
CA ASP A 73 1.79 -10.72 0.75
C ASP A 73 2.03 -12.23 0.69
N SER A 74 0.99 -13.05 0.45
CA SER A 74 1.16 -14.48 0.23
C SER A 74 2.05 -14.76 -0.98
N LYS A 75 1.79 -14.09 -2.11
CA LYS A 75 2.64 -14.19 -3.30
C LYS A 75 4.08 -13.77 -3.02
N GLY A 76 4.27 -12.72 -2.23
CA GLY A 76 5.57 -12.26 -1.79
C GLY A 76 6.31 -13.29 -0.92
N ARG A 77 5.60 -13.98 -0.02
CA ARG A 77 6.17 -15.09 0.75
C ARG A 77 6.58 -16.25 -0.13
N ASP A 78 5.78 -16.61 -1.13
CA ASP A 78 6.12 -17.66 -2.09
C ASP A 78 7.38 -17.29 -2.88
N ALA A 79 7.50 -16.03 -3.32
CA ALA A 79 8.70 -15.52 -3.98
C ALA A 79 9.94 -15.57 -3.07
N PHE A 80 9.79 -15.20 -1.80
CA PHE A 80 10.85 -15.33 -0.80
C PHE A 80 11.24 -16.80 -0.55
N ALA A 81 10.27 -17.70 -0.47
CA ALA A 81 10.54 -19.13 -0.28
C ALA A 81 11.26 -19.76 -1.48
N PHE A 82 10.96 -19.28 -2.69
CA PHE A 82 11.58 -19.74 -3.93
C PHE A 82 13.04 -19.28 -4.06
N ASP A 83 13.31 -18.01 -3.78
CA ASP A 83 14.66 -17.44 -3.84
C ASP A 83 14.89 -16.53 -2.64
N PRO A 84 15.35 -17.09 -1.50
CA PRO A 84 15.45 -16.35 -0.25
C PRO A 84 16.64 -15.40 -0.25
N LEU A 85 16.36 -14.15 0.12
CA LEU A 85 17.38 -13.17 0.41
C LEU A 85 18.01 -13.46 1.78
N SER A 86 19.33 -13.64 1.83
CA SER A 86 20.07 -13.91 3.06
C SER A 86 21.10 -12.80 3.30
N SER A 87 20.99 -12.11 4.43
CA SER A 87 21.94 -11.07 4.84
C SER A 87 21.91 -10.86 6.35
N HIS A 88 23.03 -10.40 6.92
CA HIS A 88 23.13 -10.11 8.35
C HIS A 88 22.22 -8.95 8.80
N TYR A 89 21.86 -8.06 7.89
CA TYR A 89 20.98 -6.92 8.18
C TYR A 89 19.50 -7.24 7.97
N LEU A 90 19.15 -8.46 7.55
CA LEU A 90 17.78 -8.89 7.28
C LEU A 90 17.33 -9.94 8.30
N GLU A 91 16.19 -9.70 8.92
CA GLU A 91 15.50 -10.62 9.82
C GLU A 91 14.12 -10.92 9.24
N VAL A 92 13.76 -12.21 9.16
CA VAL A 92 12.48 -12.66 8.59
C VAL A 92 11.55 -13.02 9.75
N ALA A 93 10.40 -12.35 9.82
CA ALA A 93 9.34 -12.61 10.80
C ALA A 93 7.99 -12.70 10.07
N ASP A 94 6.92 -12.15 10.66
CA ASP A 94 5.66 -11.92 9.95
C ASP A 94 5.82 -10.96 8.76
N ASP A 95 6.87 -10.14 8.78
CA ASP A 95 7.34 -9.27 7.70
C ASP A 95 8.87 -9.34 7.56
N LEU A 96 9.42 -8.63 6.57
CA LEU A 96 10.85 -8.49 6.38
C LEU A 96 11.34 -7.30 7.21
N ARG A 97 12.23 -7.55 8.17
CA ARG A 97 12.77 -6.55 9.09
C ARG A 97 14.22 -6.26 8.76
N ILE A 98 14.56 -4.99 8.60
CA ILE A 98 15.89 -4.57 8.16
C ILE A 98 16.55 -3.76 9.27
N ARG A 99 17.64 -4.30 9.80
CA ARG A 99 18.49 -3.73 10.86
C ARG A 99 19.81 -3.27 10.27
N ALA A 100 19.75 -2.23 9.45
CA ALA A 100 20.95 -1.62 8.86
C ALA A 100 21.46 -0.43 9.70
N PRO A 101 22.79 -0.19 9.76
CA PRO A 101 23.34 1.03 10.34
C PRO A 101 22.82 2.28 9.63
N TYR A 102 22.82 3.42 10.33
CA TYR A 102 22.37 4.67 9.73
C TYR A 102 23.30 5.07 8.57
N SER A 103 22.72 5.17 7.37
CA SER A 103 23.38 5.70 6.18
C SER A 103 22.34 6.39 5.31
N LYS A 104 22.69 7.55 4.75
CA LYS A 104 21.77 8.30 3.88
C LYS A 104 21.34 7.45 2.68
N THR A 105 22.27 6.72 2.07
CA THR A 105 21.98 5.82 0.96
C THR A 105 21.06 4.67 1.36
N VAL A 106 21.28 4.06 2.53
CA VAL A 106 20.37 3.01 3.05
C VAL A 106 18.95 3.56 3.22
N LEU A 107 18.83 4.76 3.80
CA LEU A 107 17.52 5.40 4.01
C LEU A 107 16.82 5.74 2.69
N GLU A 108 17.56 6.27 1.71
CA GLU A 108 17.02 6.60 0.39
C GLU A 108 16.50 5.34 -0.33
N GLU A 109 17.26 4.25 -0.31
CA GLU A 109 16.85 2.98 -0.91
C GLU A 109 15.64 2.36 -0.20
N LEU A 110 15.62 2.34 1.13
CA LEU A 110 14.51 1.77 1.91
C LEU A 110 13.23 2.60 1.77
N ARG A 111 13.33 3.93 1.68
CA ARG A 111 12.17 4.79 1.38
C ARG A 111 11.61 4.58 -0.02
N ALA A 112 12.43 4.15 -0.96
CA ALA A 112 12.00 3.86 -2.31
C ALA A 112 11.31 2.48 -2.43
N VAL A 113 11.43 1.61 -1.43
CA VAL A 113 10.70 0.35 -1.37
C VAL A 113 9.22 0.61 -1.03
N PRO A 114 8.26 0.14 -1.84
CA PRO A 114 6.83 0.31 -1.59
C PRO A 114 6.41 -0.29 -0.24
N TRP A 115 5.54 0.44 0.48
CA TRP A 115 4.99 0.04 1.79
C TRP A 115 6.03 -0.18 2.90
N ALA A 116 7.30 0.14 2.66
CA ALA A 116 8.31 0.14 3.70
C ALA A 116 8.02 1.24 4.73
N SER A 117 8.10 0.89 6.01
CA SER A 117 7.91 1.84 7.11
C SER A 117 8.99 1.67 8.17
N TRP A 118 9.31 2.76 8.86
CA TRP A 118 10.14 2.71 10.05
C TRP A 118 9.28 2.35 11.26
N ASP A 119 9.72 1.34 12.02
CA ASP A 119 9.17 0.97 13.32
C ASP A 119 10.09 1.51 14.41
N ASP A 120 9.61 2.53 15.13
CA ASP A 120 10.42 3.25 16.13
C ASP A 120 10.66 2.42 17.39
N GLU A 121 9.71 1.55 17.75
CA GLU A 121 9.80 0.68 18.94
C GLU A 121 10.88 -0.38 18.75
N LEU A 122 10.86 -1.05 17.60
CA LEU A 122 11.84 -2.08 17.27
C LEU A 122 13.15 -1.52 16.67
N ARG A 123 13.13 -0.23 16.30
CA ARG A 123 14.17 0.48 15.55
C ARG A 123 14.60 -0.27 14.30
N VAL A 124 13.61 -0.73 13.53
CA VAL A 124 13.81 -1.47 12.28
C VAL A 124 12.98 -0.88 11.16
N TRP A 125 13.44 -1.09 9.93
CA TRP A 125 12.56 -0.95 8.77
C TRP A 125 11.73 -2.21 8.61
N ARG A 126 10.42 -2.05 8.49
CA ARG A 126 9.46 -3.11 8.21
C ARG A 126 9.04 -3.03 6.76
N VAL A 127 9.15 -4.16 6.07
CA VAL A 127 8.83 -4.29 4.66
C VAL A 127 7.87 -5.48 4.50
N PRO A 128 6.63 -5.24 4.05
CA PRO A 128 5.69 -6.32 3.75
C PRO A 128 6.23 -7.26 2.66
N PHE A 129 5.84 -8.54 2.72
CA PHE A 129 6.28 -9.53 1.74
C PHE A 129 5.89 -9.18 0.31
N ARG A 130 4.76 -8.49 0.09
CA ARG A 130 4.37 -8.00 -1.25
C ARG A 130 5.41 -7.08 -1.91
N ALA A 131 6.30 -6.46 -1.14
CA ALA A 131 7.38 -5.61 -1.64
C ALA A 131 8.70 -6.38 -1.86
N TYR A 132 8.71 -7.70 -1.63
CA TYR A 132 9.94 -8.49 -1.60
C TYR A 132 10.77 -8.38 -2.88
N GLU A 133 10.13 -8.48 -4.04
CA GLU A 133 10.82 -8.37 -5.34
C GLU A 133 11.53 -7.02 -5.52
N GLU A 134 10.90 -5.93 -5.07
CA GLU A 134 11.49 -4.59 -5.14
C GLU A 134 12.62 -4.43 -4.11
N LEU A 135 12.42 -4.95 -2.89
CA LEU A 135 13.47 -5.00 -1.88
C LEU A 135 14.70 -5.77 -2.39
N ARG A 136 14.48 -6.94 -2.99
CA ARG A 136 15.53 -7.80 -3.54
C ARG A 136 16.32 -7.11 -4.65
N ARG A 137 15.64 -6.36 -5.55
CA ARG A 137 16.30 -5.56 -6.60
C ARG A 137 17.23 -4.50 -6.02
N ARG A 138 16.84 -3.86 -4.91
CA ARG A 138 17.60 -2.79 -4.25
C ARG A 138 18.63 -3.30 -3.23
N TRP A 139 18.49 -4.55 -2.78
CA TRP A 139 19.30 -5.12 -1.72
C TRP A 139 20.81 -4.96 -1.92
N PRO A 140 21.39 -5.17 -3.12
CA PRO A 140 22.82 -4.99 -3.31
C PRO A 140 23.33 -3.56 -3.08
N SER A 141 22.47 -2.54 -3.25
CA SER A 141 22.78 -1.13 -2.94
C SER A 141 22.75 -0.92 -1.42
N ILE A 142 21.67 -1.39 -0.78
CA ILE A 142 21.45 -1.31 0.67
C ILE A 142 22.59 -1.99 1.43
N GLU A 143 22.93 -3.22 1.07
CA GLU A 143 23.93 -4.02 1.77
C GLU A 143 25.33 -3.40 1.67
N ARG A 144 25.74 -2.94 0.48
CA ARG A 144 27.02 -2.26 0.30
C ARG A 144 27.08 -0.95 1.09
N ALA A 145 25.99 -0.19 1.12
CA ALA A 145 25.91 1.04 1.89
C ALA A 145 25.94 0.78 3.39
N ALA A 146 25.28 -0.28 3.86
CA ALA A 146 25.30 -0.72 5.26
C ALA A 146 26.71 -1.15 5.69
N GLN A 147 27.38 -1.99 4.89
CA GLN A 147 28.75 -2.44 5.16
C GLN A 147 29.75 -1.28 5.25
N ARG A 148 29.61 -0.27 4.37
CA ARG A 148 30.47 0.93 4.40
C ARG A 148 30.21 1.81 5.62
N ALA A 149 28.99 1.83 6.14
CA ALA A 149 28.62 2.63 7.30
C ALA A 149 28.97 1.94 8.64
N GLU A 150 29.13 0.61 8.65
CA GLU A 150 29.39 -0.15 9.87
C GLU A 150 30.64 0.31 10.66
N PRO A 151 31.79 0.62 10.04
CA PRO A 151 32.96 1.13 10.74
C PRO A 151 32.73 2.52 11.38
N GLU A 152 32.01 3.41 10.67
CA GLU A 152 31.73 4.75 11.17
C GLU A 152 30.73 4.74 12.31
N GLU A 153 29.69 3.90 12.24
CA GLU A 153 28.73 3.70 13.32
C GLU A 153 29.38 3.07 14.55
N ARG A 154 30.26 2.08 14.38
CA ARG A 154 31.03 1.52 15.49
C ARG A 154 31.91 2.56 16.19
N LYS A 155 32.50 3.49 15.44
CA LYS A 155 33.30 4.59 16.00
C LYS A 155 32.41 5.59 16.75
N ARG A 156 31.28 6.02 16.17
CA ARG A 156 30.32 6.93 16.80
C ARG A 156 29.71 6.34 18.09
N ARG A 157 29.38 5.05 18.12
CA ARG A 157 28.86 4.37 19.32
C ARG A 157 29.89 4.33 20.46
N ARG A 158 31.18 4.19 20.13
CA ARG A 158 32.27 4.23 21.13
C ARG A 158 32.48 5.65 21.68
N GLU A 159 32.32 6.66 20.86
CA GLU A 159 32.48 8.07 21.26
C GLU A 159 31.28 8.60 22.05
N ALA A 160 30.06 8.15 21.75
CA ALA A 160 28.83 8.55 22.47
C ALA A 160 28.64 7.84 23.82
N GLY A 161 29.36 6.74 24.06
CA GLY A 161 29.35 6.00 25.34
C GLY A 161 30.49 6.35 26.29
N LYS A 162 31.30 7.37 25.97
CA LYS A 162 32.37 7.92 26.82
C LYS A 162 31.94 9.27 27.38
#